data_AF-A0A6N2UMS5-F1
#
_entry.id   AF-A0A6N2UMS5-F1
#
_cell.length_a   1.000
_cell.length_b   1.000
_cell.length_c   1.000
_cell.angle_alpha   90.00
_cell.angle_beta   90.00
_cell.angle_gamma   90.00
#
_symmetry.space_group_name_H-M   'P 1'
#
loop_
_entity.id
_entity.type
_entity.pdbx_description
1 polymer ?
#
loop_
_entity_poly.entity_id
_entity_poly.type
_entity_poly.pdbx_seq_one_letter_code
_entity_poly.pdbx_strand_id
1 'polypeptide(L)'
;MQAVMEKTRATEDVRHFIDTHPYASEYFIDADALHADGATVEAFKTYLDRKLLNARVDRFEDDIHLFYGIQTENAQLAGESLGWNAVDLEYQPWFRRYFSSVISYEPGSSVEDVFHSLDEWDAKGWNHESDLDDFFPKN
;
A
#
# COMPACT_ATOMS: atom_id res chain seq x y z
N MET A 1 -17.06 24.95 -9.87
CA MET A 1 -16.19 25.54 -8.83
C MET A 1 -16.01 24.58 -7.65
N GLN A 2 -17.07 23.92 -7.20
CA GLN A 2 -17.03 22.92 -6.12
C GLN A 2 -16.06 21.73 -6.40
N ALA A 3 -16.17 21.06 -7.54
CA ALA A 3 -15.29 19.92 -7.89
C ALA A 3 -13.79 20.27 -7.96
N VAL A 4 -13.45 21.52 -8.31
CA VAL A 4 -12.05 21.98 -8.34
C VAL A 4 -11.52 22.21 -6.92
N MET A 5 -12.36 22.74 -6.03
CA MET A 5 -12.01 22.93 -4.61
C MET A 5 -11.88 21.58 -3.88
N GLU A 6 -12.78 20.63 -4.15
CA GLU A 6 -12.70 19.27 -3.60
C GLU A 6 -11.42 18.55 -4.05
N LYS A 7 -11.08 18.63 -5.35
CA LYS A 7 -9.84 18.05 -5.88
C LYS A 7 -8.58 18.70 -5.30
N THR A 8 -8.60 20.02 -5.12
CA THR A 8 -7.47 20.78 -4.55
C THR A 8 -7.25 20.38 -3.09
N ARG A 9 -8.33 20.29 -2.31
CA ARG A 9 -8.29 19.89 -0.91
C ARG A 9 -7.82 18.44 -0.73
N ALA A 10 -8.33 17.51 -1.55
CA ALA A 10 -7.86 16.12 -1.53
C ALA A 10 -6.34 16.03 -1.78
N THR A 11 -5.82 16.84 -2.70
CA THR A 11 -4.38 16.91 -2.96
C THR A 11 -3.58 17.49 -1.79
N GLU A 12 -4.13 18.47 -1.05
CA GLU A 12 -3.52 19.04 0.14
C GLU A 12 -3.51 18.05 1.31
N ASP A 13 -4.62 17.33 1.53
CA ASP A 13 -4.74 16.32 2.58
C ASP A 13 -3.78 15.13 2.33
N VAL A 14 -3.65 14.68 1.08
CA VAL A 14 -2.66 13.64 0.67
C VAL A 14 -1.23 14.10 0.97
N ARG A 15 -0.86 15.30 0.52
CA ARG A 15 0.49 15.83 0.76
C ARG A 15 0.78 15.98 2.24
N HIS A 16 -0.18 16.51 3.00
CA HIS A 16 -0.05 16.63 4.44
C HIS A 16 0.14 15.27 5.11
N PHE A 17 -0.61 14.24 4.69
CA PHE A 17 -0.45 12.88 5.18
C PHE A 17 0.97 12.36 4.92
N ILE A 18 1.47 12.46 3.70
CA ILE A 18 2.84 12.03 3.35
C ILE A 18 3.88 12.82 4.16
N ASP A 19 3.74 14.15 4.26
CA ASP A 19 4.69 15.00 4.97
C ASP A 19 4.71 14.77 6.49
N THR A 20 3.63 14.21 7.06
CA THR A 20 3.52 13.94 8.51
C THR A 20 3.87 12.52 8.92
N HIS A 21 4.07 11.62 7.95
CA HIS A 21 4.44 10.22 8.19
C HIS A 21 5.79 9.95 7.55
N PRO A 22 6.87 9.80 8.35
CA PRO A 22 8.23 9.59 7.84
C PRO A 22 8.36 8.42 6.86
N TYR A 23 7.58 7.36 7.10
CA TYR A 23 7.41 6.25 6.18
C TYR A 23 5.94 6.18 5.77
N ALA A 24 5.66 6.13 4.47
CA ALA A 24 4.31 5.98 3.96
C ALA A 24 4.30 5.15 2.69
N SER A 25 3.20 4.44 2.44
CA SER A 25 2.97 3.75 1.17
C SER A 25 1.61 4.11 0.62
N GLU A 26 1.57 4.41 -0.67
CA GLU A 26 0.38 4.75 -1.45
C GLU A 26 0.02 3.58 -2.37
N TYR A 27 -1.20 3.08 -2.26
CA TYR A 27 -1.69 1.92 -2.99
C TYR A 27 -2.82 2.33 -3.93
N PHE A 28 -2.71 1.95 -5.20
CA PHE A 28 -3.72 2.20 -6.23
C PHE A 28 -4.43 0.88 -6.58
N ILE A 29 -5.63 0.69 -6.04
CA ILE A 29 -6.38 -0.57 -6.20
C ILE A 29 -6.93 -0.70 -7.63
N ASP A 30 -6.70 -1.84 -8.26
CA ASP A 30 -7.39 -2.24 -9.49
C ASP A 30 -8.74 -2.87 -9.15
N ALA A 31 -9.78 -2.02 -9.13
CA ALA A 31 -11.14 -2.46 -8.82
C ALA A 31 -11.71 -3.42 -9.87
N ASP A 32 -11.31 -3.29 -11.14
CA ASP A 32 -11.82 -4.13 -12.22
C ASP A 32 -11.28 -5.55 -12.09
N ALA A 33 -9.99 -5.69 -11.76
CA ALA A 33 -9.37 -6.99 -11.48
C ALA A 33 -10.01 -7.68 -10.27
N LEU A 34 -10.25 -6.95 -9.18
CA LEU A 34 -10.94 -7.48 -8.00
C LEU A 34 -12.36 -7.98 -8.34
N HIS A 35 -13.14 -7.19 -9.08
CA HIS A 35 -14.49 -7.57 -9.47
C HIS A 35 -14.50 -8.76 -10.43
N ALA A 36 -13.53 -8.86 -11.35
CA ALA A 36 -13.39 -10.00 -12.26
C ALA A 36 -13.15 -11.31 -11.49
N ASP A 37 -12.44 -11.25 -10.36
CA ASP A 37 -12.17 -12.38 -9.47
C ASP A 37 -13.25 -12.55 -8.37
N GLY A 38 -14.33 -11.75 -8.41
CA GLY A 38 -15.49 -11.87 -7.53
C GLY A 38 -15.36 -11.21 -6.15
N ALA A 39 -14.34 -10.38 -5.92
CA ALA A 39 -14.12 -9.64 -4.69
C ALA A 39 -14.60 -8.18 -4.80
N THR A 40 -14.92 -7.55 -3.65
CA THR A 40 -15.22 -6.11 -3.58
C THR A 40 -14.01 -5.33 -3.09
N VAL A 41 -13.91 -4.07 -3.51
CA VAL A 41 -12.88 -3.13 -3.03
C VAL A 41 -12.93 -2.99 -1.50
N GLU A 42 -14.13 -2.97 -0.91
CA GLU A 42 -14.31 -2.88 0.55
C GLU A 42 -13.78 -4.11 1.30
N ALA A 43 -14.04 -5.31 0.77
CA ALA A 43 -13.51 -6.56 1.35
C ALA A 43 -11.97 -6.58 1.27
N PHE A 44 -11.41 -6.11 0.17
CA PHE A 44 -9.97 -6.00 -0.01
C PHE A 44 -9.34 -4.96 0.94
N LYS A 45 -9.93 -3.76 1.07
CA LYS A 45 -9.52 -2.74 2.05
C LYS A 45 -9.56 -3.29 3.48
N THR A 46 -10.61 -4.03 3.83
CA THR A 46 -10.72 -4.68 5.15
C THR A 46 -9.61 -5.71 5.38
N TYR A 47 -9.22 -6.45 4.34
CA TYR A 47 -8.10 -7.38 4.41
C TYR A 47 -6.77 -6.63 4.62
N LEU A 48 -6.52 -5.56 3.85
CA LEU A 48 -5.31 -4.74 3.99
C LEU A 48 -5.22 -4.10 5.39
N ASP A 49 -6.32 -3.55 5.90
CA ASP A 49 -6.35 -2.99 7.27
C ASP A 49 -5.98 -4.03 8.31
N ARG A 50 -6.43 -5.29 8.17
CA ARG A 50 -6.05 -6.37 9.11
C ARG A 50 -4.56 -6.72 9.05
N LYS A 51 -3.90 -6.52 7.90
CA LYS A 51 -2.48 -6.82 7.70
C LYS A 51 -1.60 -5.65 8.15
N LEU A 52 -2.01 -4.43 7.82
CA LEU A 52 -1.17 -3.23 7.88
C LEU A 52 -1.52 -2.30 9.04
N LEU A 53 -2.77 -2.24 9.50
CA LEU A 53 -3.19 -1.30 10.52
C LEU A 53 -2.83 -1.79 11.92
N ASN A 54 -1.73 -1.25 12.46
CA ASN A 54 -1.23 -1.51 13.81
C ASN A 54 -1.17 -0.21 14.63
N ALA A 55 -0.83 -0.31 15.92
CA ALA A 55 -0.90 0.80 16.89
C ALA A 55 -0.06 2.07 16.55
N ARG A 56 0.80 2.03 15.53
CA ARG A 56 1.65 3.14 15.08
C ARG A 56 1.52 3.42 13.59
N VAL A 57 0.47 2.89 12.97
CA VAL A 57 0.17 3.06 11.55
C VAL A 57 -1.15 3.81 11.47
N ASP A 58 -1.14 4.95 10.80
CA ASP A 58 -2.35 5.65 10.41
C ASP A 58 -2.75 5.24 9.00
N ARG A 59 -4.06 5.33 8.73
CA ARG A 59 -4.65 5.07 7.43
C ARG A 59 -5.31 6.34 6.92
N PHE A 60 -5.06 6.68 5.67
CA PHE A 60 -5.79 7.71 4.95
C PHE A 60 -6.30 7.13 3.63
N GLU A 61 -7.50 7.54 3.23
CA GLU A 61 -8.13 7.07 2.00
C GLU A 61 -8.78 8.26 1.30
N ASP A 62 -8.54 8.37 0.00
CA ASP A 62 -9.31 9.21 -0.91
C ASP A 62 -9.97 8.36 -2.01
N ASP A 63 -10.70 8.98 -2.93
CA ASP A 63 -11.52 8.34 -3.97
C ASP A 63 -10.85 7.12 -4.65
N ILE A 64 -9.53 7.16 -4.89
CA ILE A 64 -8.80 6.11 -5.59
C ILE A 64 -7.52 5.64 -4.89
N HIS A 65 -7.05 6.36 -3.88
CA HIS A 65 -5.79 6.07 -3.19
C HIS A 65 -6.04 5.57 -1.76
N LEU A 66 -5.26 4.57 -1.38
CA LEU A 66 -5.19 4.09 -0.02
C LEU A 66 -3.77 4.28 0.51
N PHE A 67 -3.64 4.98 1.63
CA PHE A 67 -2.37 5.28 2.25
C PHE A 67 -2.27 4.60 3.62
N TYR A 68 -1.07 4.09 3.91
CA TYR A 68 -0.67 3.66 5.24
C TYR A 68 0.62 4.39 5.63
N GLY A 69 0.59 5.13 6.73
CA GLY A 69 1.68 5.98 7.20
C GLY A 69 2.13 5.59 8.60
N ILE A 70 3.44 5.52 8.83
CA ILE A 70 4.02 5.14 10.11
C ILE A 70 4.35 6.39 10.93
N GLN A 71 3.94 6.42 12.19
CA GLN A 71 4.07 7.57 13.09
C GLN A 71 5.47 7.76 13.70
N THR A 72 6.53 7.14 13.15
CA THR A 72 7.88 7.21 13.72
C THR A 72 8.98 7.29 12.66
N GLU A 73 10.03 8.07 12.95
CA GLU A 73 11.24 8.18 12.13
C GLU A 73 12.26 7.06 12.40
N ASN A 74 12.04 6.23 13.44
CA ASN A 74 12.95 5.15 13.76
C ASN A 74 12.68 3.93 12.86
N ALA A 75 13.60 3.63 11.95
CA ALA A 75 13.50 2.53 10.98
C ALA A 75 13.18 1.16 11.62
N GLN A 76 13.77 0.84 12.78
CA GLN A 76 13.49 -0.43 13.45
C GLN A 76 12.05 -0.48 13.96
N LEU A 77 11.60 0.58 14.64
CA LEU A 77 10.22 0.67 15.13
C LEU A 77 9.21 0.72 13.97
N ALA A 78 9.59 1.33 12.85
CA ALA A 78 8.80 1.34 11.63
C ALA A 78 8.62 -0.08 11.07
N GLY A 79 9.72 -0.83 10.91
CA GLY A 79 9.67 -2.24 10.52
C GLY A 79 8.87 -3.10 11.50
N GLU A 80 8.98 -2.88 12.81
CA GLU A 80 8.18 -3.58 13.83
C GLU A 80 6.68 -3.21 13.76
N SER A 81 6.35 -1.98 13.36
CA SER A 81 4.96 -1.50 13.26
C SER A 81 4.21 -2.14 12.10
N LEU A 82 4.90 -2.39 10.98
CA LEU A 82 4.35 -3.13 9.85
C LEU A 82 4.53 -4.65 10.02
N GLY A 83 5.53 -5.08 10.77
CA GLY A 83 5.90 -6.47 10.95
C GLY A 83 6.31 -7.13 9.62
N TRP A 84 6.23 -8.46 9.56
CA TRP A 84 6.46 -9.23 8.34
C TRP A 84 5.31 -9.08 7.33
N ASN A 85 4.14 -8.61 7.79
CA ASN A 85 2.92 -8.57 7.00
C ASN A 85 3.01 -7.66 5.78
N ALA A 86 3.70 -6.51 5.87
CA ALA A 86 3.86 -5.59 4.73
C ALA A 86 4.80 -6.17 3.67
N VAL A 87 5.92 -6.75 4.10
CA VAL A 87 6.84 -7.50 3.25
C VAL A 87 6.07 -8.62 2.54
N ASP A 88 5.29 -9.40 3.27
CA ASP A 88 4.52 -10.52 2.72
C ASP A 88 3.55 -10.12 1.61
N LEU A 89 3.00 -8.89 1.62
CA LEU A 89 2.06 -8.43 0.59
C LEU A 89 2.70 -8.42 -0.79
N GLU A 90 3.89 -7.85 -0.91
CA GLU A 90 4.61 -7.67 -2.19
C GLU A 90 4.96 -9.00 -2.86
N TYR A 91 5.06 -10.07 -2.08
CA TYR A 91 5.35 -11.43 -2.55
C TYR A 91 4.08 -12.27 -2.78
N GLN A 92 2.87 -11.74 -2.56
CA GLN A 92 1.66 -12.52 -2.83
C GLN A 92 1.40 -12.62 -4.35
N PRO A 93 0.93 -13.79 -4.86
CA PRO A 93 0.56 -13.97 -6.28
C PRO A 93 -0.45 -12.96 -6.83
N TRP A 94 -1.24 -12.38 -5.93
CA TRP A 94 -2.28 -11.41 -6.27
C TRP A 94 -1.80 -9.96 -6.26
N PHE A 95 -0.61 -9.66 -5.73
CA PHE A 95 -0.16 -8.28 -5.47
C PHE A 95 -0.19 -7.40 -6.72
N ARG A 96 0.47 -7.85 -7.78
CA ARG A 96 0.48 -7.16 -9.08
C ARG A 96 -0.85 -7.24 -9.85
N ARG A 97 -1.78 -8.09 -9.41
CA ARG A 97 -3.11 -8.22 -10.01
C ARG A 97 -4.08 -7.20 -9.45
N TYR A 98 -4.06 -6.95 -8.15
CA TYR A 98 -5.03 -6.09 -7.48
C TYR A 98 -4.52 -4.68 -7.18
N PHE A 99 -3.23 -4.42 -7.42
CA PHE A 99 -2.69 -3.06 -7.44
C PHE A 99 -2.23 -2.69 -8.84
N SER A 100 -2.63 -1.50 -9.29
CA SER A 100 -2.16 -0.90 -10.53
C SER A 100 -0.86 -0.11 -10.34
N SER A 101 -0.57 0.31 -9.12
CA SER A 101 0.66 0.99 -8.71
C SER A 101 0.79 0.93 -7.18
N VAL A 102 2.02 0.89 -6.67
CA VAL A 102 2.34 1.08 -5.24
C VAL A 102 3.59 1.96 -5.14
N ILE A 103 3.50 3.05 -4.37
CA ILE A 103 4.57 4.03 -4.20
C ILE A 103 4.99 4.06 -2.74
N SER A 104 6.30 3.94 -2.49
CA SER A 104 6.89 4.04 -1.14
C SER A 104 7.59 5.38 -0.93
N TYR A 105 7.35 5.97 0.24
CA TYR A 105 7.95 7.19 0.72
C TYR A 105 8.75 6.86 1.98
N GLU A 106 10.07 7.05 1.94
CA GLU A 106 10.96 6.77 3.07
C GLU A 106 11.85 7.99 3.40
N PRO A 107 12.20 8.19 4.68
CA PRO A 107 12.97 9.35 5.08
C PRO A 107 14.43 9.21 4.62
N GLY A 108 14.90 10.18 3.85
CA GLY A 108 16.28 10.20 3.34
C GLY A 108 16.51 9.37 2.08
N SER A 109 15.45 8.79 1.51
CA SER A 109 15.48 8.05 0.25
C SER A 109 14.72 8.80 -0.85
N SER A 110 14.94 8.41 -2.11
CA SER A 110 14.05 8.83 -3.21
C SER A 110 12.73 8.09 -3.10
N VAL A 111 11.64 8.73 -3.53
CA VAL A 111 10.34 8.06 -3.75
C VAL A 111 10.54 6.84 -4.68
N GLU A 112 9.96 5.71 -4.30
CA GLU A 112 10.21 4.43 -4.92
C GLU A 112 8.92 3.83 -5.50
N ASP A 113 9.01 3.33 -6.75
CA ASP A 113 7.98 2.47 -7.35
C ASP A 113 8.26 1.02 -6.94
N VAL A 114 7.37 0.48 -6.10
CA VAL A 114 7.57 -0.86 -5.50
C VAL A 114 7.61 -1.95 -6.57
N PHE A 115 6.85 -1.82 -7.68
CA PHE A 115 6.89 -2.83 -8.73
C PHE A 115 8.23 -2.86 -9.44
N HIS A 116 8.84 -1.69 -9.65
CA HIS A 116 10.18 -1.61 -10.23
C HIS A 116 11.23 -2.24 -9.31
N SER A 117 11.15 -1.99 -8.00
CA SER A 117 12.08 -2.56 -7.02
C SER A 117 11.95 -4.06 -6.91
N LEU A 118 10.73 -4.60 -6.96
CA LEU A 118 10.49 -6.04 -7.03
C LEU A 118 11.09 -6.66 -8.30
N ASP A 119 10.99 -6.00 -9.46
CA ASP A 119 11.62 -6.47 -10.70
C ASP A 119 13.16 -6.51 -10.55
N GLU A 120 13.76 -5.49 -9.91
CA GLU A 120 15.19 -5.49 -9.65
C GLU A 120 15.63 -6.60 -8.69
N TRP A 121 14.83 -6.88 -7.65
CA TRP A 121 15.11 -7.93 -6.67
C TRP A 121 14.96 -9.32 -7.28
N ASP A 122 13.95 -9.53 -8.13
CA ASP A 122 13.79 -10.75 -8.90
C ASP A 122 14.98 -10.99 -9.84
N ALA A 123 15.43 -9.96 -10.56
CA ALA A 123 16.63 -10.05 -11.40
C ALA A 123 17.91 -10.40 -10.63
N LYS A 124 17.96 -10.07 -9.33
CA LYS A 124 19.06 -10.41 -8.41
C LYS A 124 18.88 -11.77 -7.73
N GLY A 125 17.74 -12.44 -7.95
CA GLY A 125 17.37 -13.70 -7.31
C GLY A 125 17.03 -13.55 -5.83
N TRP A 126 16.59 -12.36 -5.41
CA TRP A 126 16.23 -12.04 -4.03
C TRP A 126 14.72 -12.10 -3.78
N ASN A 127 13.90 -12.16 -4.82
CA ASN A 127 12.46 -12.35 -4.70
C ASN A 127 12.08 -13.84 -4.58
N HIS A 128 11.12 -14.11 -3.70
CA HIS A 128 10.42 -15.39 -3.64
C HIS A 128 8.93 -15.12 -3.59
N GLU A 129 8.24 -15.25 -4.73
CA GLU A 129 6.78 -15.23 -4.73
C GLU A 129 6.26 -16.37 -3.85
N SER A 130 5.24 -16.08 -3.04
CA SER A 130 4.55 -17.10 -2.26
C SER A 130 3.81 -18.05 -3.19
N ASP A 131 4.06 -19.36 -3.08
CA ASP A 131 3.27 -20.37 -3.79
C ASP A 131 1.81 -20.43 -3.30
N LEU A 132 1.54 -19.86 -2.12
CA LEU A 132 0.22 -19.84 -1.50
C LEU A 132 -0.39 -18.46 -1.61
N ASP A 133 -1.58 -18.41 -2.20
CA ASP A 133 -2.41 -17.22 -2.22
C ASP A 133 -3.15 -17.10 -0.88
N ASP A 134 -2.77 -16.12 -0.08
CA ASP A 134 -3.38 -15.87 1.23
C ASP A 134 -4.71 -15.09 1.16
N PHE A 135 -5.09 -14.66 -0.06
CA PHE A 135 -6.30 -13.91 -0.39
C PHE A 135 -7.09 -14.63 -1.52
N PHE A 136 -7.62 -15.82 -1.26
CA PHE A 136 -8.59 -16.49 -2.16
C PHE A 136 -10.03 -16.19 -1.75
N PRO A 137 -10.99 -16.05 -2.71
CA PRO A 137 -12.13 -15.16 -2.55
C PRO A 137 -13.00 -15.64 -1.41
N LYS A 138 -13.03 -14.87 -0.33
CA LYS A 138 -14.02 -15.04 0.72
C LYS A 138 -15.20 -14.18 0.30
N ASN A 139 -16.13 -14.77 -0.46
CA ASN A 139 -17.52 -14.40 -0.19
C ASN A 139 -17.76 -14.43 1.33
#